data_AF-A0A9X5CLK5-F1
#
_entry.id   AF-A0A9X5CLK5-F1
#
_cell.length_a   1.000
_cell.length_b   1.000
_cell.length_c   1.000
_cell.angle_alpha   90.00
_cell.angle_beta   90.00
_cell.angle_gamma   90.00
#
_symmetry.space_group_name_H-M   'P 1'
#
loop_
_entity.id
_entity.type
_entity.pdbx_description
1 polymer ?
#
loop_
_entity_poly.entity_id
_entity_poly.type
_entity_poly.pdbx_seq_one_letter_code
_entity_poly.pdbx_strand_id
1 'polypeptide(L)'
;GHRRDGDVAAQARALSELGRVQEYAGRLEESLRTCREAVEWARRAEDTRLQAALHLRLADSYERLGDPASAALHRSTAGRMLADEPPQGDSEPEHGANACEIRTASAED
;
A
#
# COMPACT_ATOMS: atom_id res chain seq x y z
N GLY A 1 -15.34 10.91 14.77
CA GLY A 1 -14.71 11.83 13.80
C GLY A 1 -13.62 11.12 13.04
N HIS A 2 -14.00 10.29 12.05
CA HIS A 2 -13.09 9.36 11.35
C HIS A 2 -12.45 9.91 10.06
N ARG A 3 -12.76 11.15 9.66
CA ARG A 3 -12.38 11.63 8.31
C ARG A 3 -10.92 12.01 8.16
N ARG A 4 -10.30 12.57 9.21
CA ARG A 4 -8.97 13.20 9.08
C ARG A 4 -7.87 12.19 8.77
N ASP A 5 -7.82 11.06 9.49
CA ASP A 5 -6.76 10.05 9.28
C ASP A 5 -7.00 9.23 8.01
N GLY A 6 -8.27 9.03 7.64
CA GLY A 6 -8.66 8.44 6.36
C GLY A 6 -8.18 9.25 5.16
N ASP A 7 -8.24 10.58 5.24
CA ASP A 7 -7.74 11.48 4.19
C ASP A 7 -6.21 11.40 4.07
N VAL A 8 -5.47 11.30 5.18
CA VAL A 8 -4.00 11.18 5.16
C VAL A 8 -3.55 9.87 4.49
N ALA A 9 -4.18 8.75 4.84
CA ALA A 9 -3.86 7.46 4.21
C ALA A 9 -4.27 7.41 2.73
N ALA A 10 -5.41 8.01 2.37
CA ALA A 10 -5.85 8.12 0.98
C ALA A 10 -4.88 8.97 0.14
N GLN A 11 -4.37 10.08 0.70
CA GLN A 11 -3.38 10.93 0.04
C GLN A 11 -2.07 10.18 -0.23
N ALA A 12 -1.57 9.40 0.75
CA ALA A 12 -0.37 8.58 0.57
C ALA A 12 -0.54 7.56 -0.57
N ARG A 13 -1.70 6.88 -0.64
CA ARG A 13 -2.00 5.91 -1.71
C ARG A 13 -2.12 6.57 -3.07
N ALA A 14 -2.79 7.71 -3.17
CA ALA A 14 -2.90 8.46 -4.41
C ALA A 14 -1.53 8.89 -4.95
N LEU A 15 -0.64 9.39 -4.08
CA LEU A 15 0.72 9.76 -4.47
C LEU A 15 1.55 8.53 -4.87
N SER A 16 1.40 7.39 -4.18
CA SER A 16 2.04 6.12 -4.57
C SER A 16 1.66 5.71 -5.99
N GLU A 17 0.37 5.78 -6.34
CA GLU A 17 -0.09 5.47 -7.69
C GLU A 17 0.40 6.48 -8.73
N LEU A 18 0.44 7.78 -8.41
CA LEU A 18 1.01 8.79 -9.29
C LEU A 18 2.51 8.55 -9.56
N GLY A 19 3.29 8.23 -8.53
CA GLY A 19 4.70 7.89 -8.66
C GLY A 19 4.91 6.68 -9.57
N ARG A 20 4.09 5.65 -9.40
CA ARG A 20 4.09 4.46 -10.28
C ARG A 20 3.80 4.81 -11.75
N VAL A 21 2.82 5.67 -12.00
CA VAL A 21 2.50 6.13 -13.37
C VAL A 21 3.66 6.93 -13.97
N GLN A 22 4.29 7.81 -13.19
CA GLN A 22 5.48 8.56 -13.63
C GLN A 22 6.65 7.62 -13.97
N GLU A 23 6.88 6.61 -13.14
CA GLU A 23 7.91 5.58 -13.35
C GLU A 23 7.70 4.81 -14.66
N TYR A 24 6.47 4.34 -14.93
CA TYR A 24 6.12 3.66 -16.17
C TYR A 24 6.22 4.57 -17.39
N ALA A 25 6.00 5.87 -17.21
CA ALA A 25 6.21 6.89 -18.23
C ALA A 25 7.69 7.29 -18.42
N GLY A 26 8.63 6.67 -17.68
CA GLY A 26 10.06 6.98 -17.76
C GLY A 26 10.48 8.29 -17.07
N ARG A 27 9.56 8.94 -16.33
CA ARG A 27 9.81 10.19 -15.61
C ARG A 27 10.33 9.90 -14.21
N LEU A 28 11.54 9.35 -14.13
CA LEU A 28 12.12 8.80 -12.90
C LEU A 28 12.34 9.86 -11.81
N GLU A 29 12.79 11.06 -12.17
CA GLU A 29 13.02 12.14 -11.21
C GLU A 29 11.71 12.68 -10.62
N GLU A 30 10.65 12.74 -11.42
CA GLU A 30 9.30 13.07 -10.94
C GLU A 30 8.78 11.99 -10.00
N SER A 31 8.92 10.72 -10.38
CA SER A 31 8.56 9.57 -9.54
C SER A 31 9.26 9.64 -8.18
N LEU A 32 10.56 9.94 -8.14
CA LEU A 32 11.31 10.08 -6.89
C LEU A 32 10.72 11.18 -5.99
N ARG A 33 10.40 12.35 -6.55
CA ARG A 33 9.80 13.45 -5.77
C ARG A 33 8.44 13.04 -5.19
N THR A 34 7.57 12.49 -6.03
CA THR A 34 6.23 12.04 -5.63
C THR A 34 6.29 10.93 -4.58
N CYS A 35 7.16 9.94 -4.75
CA CYS A 35 7.32 8.84 -3.81
C CYS A 35 7.86 9.30 -2.45
N ARG A 36 8.78 10.28 -2.42
CA ARG A 36 9.25 10.87 -1.15
C ARG A 36 8.12 11.61 -0.40
N GLU A 37 7.28 12.33 -1.12
CA GLU A 37 6.10 12.95 -0.52
C GLU A 37 5.13 11.88 0.02
N ALA A 38 4.88 10.82 -0.75
CA ALA A 38 4.05 9.71 -0.31
C ALA A 38 4.59 9.05 0.98
N VAL A 39 5.91 8.93 1.14
CA VAL A 39 6.54 8.40 2.38
C VAL A 39 6.19 9.28 3.57
N GLU A 40 6.22 10.60 3.41
CA GLU A 40 5.85 11.55 4.46
C GLU A 40 4.37 11.47 4.85
N TRP A 41 3.48 11.18 3.89
CA TRP A 41 2.06 10.95 4.15
C TRP A 41 1.80 9.60 4.81
N ALA A 42 2.42 8.52 4.32
CA ALA A 42 2.33 7.19 4.93
C ALA A 42 2.93 7.17 6.35
N ARG A 43 4.04 7.90 6.53
CA ARG A 43 4.44 8.69 7.70
C ARG A 43 3.34 8.93 8.74
N ARG A 44 2.59 9.97 8.42
CA ARG A 44 1.54 10.59 9.24
C ARG A 44 0.33 9.68 9.42
N ALA A 45 0.10 8.78 8.47
CA ALA A 45 -0.97 7.78 8.53
C ALA A 45 -0.61 6.54 9.36
N GLU A 46 0.64 6.44 9.85
CA GLU A 46 1.15 5.26 10.57
C GLU A 46 1.02 3.95 9.74
N ASP A 47 0.97 4.08 8.40
CA ASP A 47 0.86 2.95 7.48
C ASP A 47 2.27 2.42 7.13
N THR A 48 2.83 1.60 8.02
CA THR A 48 4.19 1.04 7.90
C THR A 48 4.36 0.21 6.63
N ARG A 49 3.35 -0.57 6.24
CA ARG A 49 3.38 -1.37 5.00
C ARG A 49 3.45 -0.47 3.77
N LEU A 50 2.66 0.60 3.71
CA LEU A 50 2.72 1.55 2.61
C LEU A 50 4.06 2.29 2.58
N GLN A 51 4.61 2.68 3.74
CA GLN A 51 5.95 3.27 3.81
C GLN A 51 7.01 2.33 3.22
N ALA A 52 7.01 1.05 3.63
CA ALA A 52 7.96 0.07 3.11
C ALA A 52 7.83 -0.11 1.59
N ALA A 53 6.61 -0.21 1.06
CA ALA A 53 6.35 -0.32 -0.37
C ALA A 53 6.88 0.91 -1.15
N LEU A 54 6.71 2.11 -0.60
CA LEU A 54 7.23 3.33 -1.19
C LEU A 54 8.76 3.40 -1.16
N HIS A 55 9.41 2.89 -0.10
CA HIS A 55 10.86 2.75 -0.07
C HIS A 55 11.36 1.78 -1.17
N LEU A 56 10.67 0.68 -1.44
CA LEU A 56 11.04 -0.22 -2.54
C LEU A 56 10.94 0.46 -3.91
N ARG A 57 9.89 1.27 -4.14
CA ARG A 57 9.78 2.07 -5.38
C ARG A 57 10.90 3.08 -5.55
N LEU A 58 11.28 3.75 -4.47
CA LEU A 58 12.42 4.66 -4.48
C LEU A 58 13.69 3.90 -4.87
N ALA A 59 13.90 2.69 -4.34
CA ALA A 59 15.04 1.87 -4.70
C ALA A 59 15.08 1.51 -6.19
N ASP A 60 13.95 1.09 -6.75
CA ASP A 60 13.87 0.74 -8.18
C ASP A 60 14.10 1.96 -9.08
N SER A 61 13.61 3.13 -8.66
CA SER A 61 13.86 4.39 -9.37
C SER A 61 15.34 4.79 -9.33
N TYR A 62 16.02 4.63 -8.20
CA TYR A 62 17.47 4.89 -8.09
C TYR A 62 18.32 3.89 -8.89
N GLU A 63 17.93 2.62 -8.90
CA GLU A 63 18.58 1.59 -9.72
C GLU A 63 18.56 1.99 -11.21
N ARG A 64 17.39 2.41 -11.70
CA ARG A 64 17.21 2.87 -13.09
C ARG A 64 17.96 4.17 -13.40
N LEU A 65 18.26 4.98 -12.39
CA LEU A 65 19.08 6.19 -12.52
C LEU A 65 20.59 5.94 -12.34
N GLY A 66 20.99 4.70 -12.05
CA GLY A 66 22.40 4.35 -11.88
C GLY A 66 22.98 4.70 -10.50
N ASP A 67 22.14 4.82 -9.47
CA ASP A 67 22.55 5.01 -8.07
C ASP A 67 22.20 3.78 -7.21
N PRO A 68 22.98 2.68 -7.33
CA PRO A 68 22.73 1.45 -6.57
C PRO A 68 22.96 1.62 -5.06
N ALA A 69 23.76 2.61 -4.63
CA ALA A 69 24.00 2.88 -3.22
C ALA A 69 22.74 3.42 -2.55
N SER A 70 22.10 4.42 -3.14
CA SER A 70 20.79 4.90 -2.69
C SER A 70 19.74 3.79 -2.75
N ALA A 71 19.73 2.99 -3.82
CA ALA A 71 18.79 1.87 -3.94
C ALA A 71 18.92 0.87 -2.78
N ALA A 72 20.15 0.48 -2.41
CA ALA A 72 20.40 -0.42 -1.29
C ALA A 72 19.93 0.14 0.06
N LEU A 73 20.15 1.44 0.32
CA LEU A 73 19.68 2.10 1.54
C LEU A 73 18.14 2.03 1.66
N HIS A 74 17.45 2.27 0.55
CA HIS A 74 16.00 2.21 0.51
C HIS A 74 15.46 0.78 0.70
N ARG A 75 16.09 -0.24 0.09
CA ARG A 75 15.74 -1.65 0.31
C ARG A 75 15.96 -2.08 1.76
N SER A 76 17.08 -1.68 2.36
CA SER A 76 17.37 -1.97 3.77
C SER A 76 16.33 -1.33 4.70
N THR A 77 15.94 -0.08 4.43
CA THR A 77 14.90 0.62 5.20
C THR A 77 13.55 -0.12 5.12
N ALA A 78 13.12 -0.51 3.92
CA ALA A 78 11.91 -1.29 3.72
C ALA A 78 11.96 -2.64 4.45
N GLY A 79 13.09 -3.35 4.35
CA GLY A 79 13.29 -4.63 5.03
C GLY A 79 13.15 -4.54 6.54
N ARG A 80 13.71 -3.50 7.16
CA ARG A 80 13.55 -3.25 8.61
C ARG A 80 12.09 -2.99 8.99
N MET A 81 11.39 -2.12 8.25
CA MET A 81 9.98 -1.83 8.50
C MET A 81 9.11 -3.10 8.45
N LEU A 82 9.37 -3.99 7.48
CA LEU A 82 8.62 -5.24 7.34
C LEU A 82 9.00 -6.30 8.37
N ALA A 83 10.23 -6.27 8.88
CA ALA A 83 10.68 -7.18 9.93
C ALA A 83 10.14 -6.78 11.31
N ASP A 84 9.92 -5.48 11.54
CA ASP A 84 9.41 -4.94 12.81
C ASP A 84 7.86 -5.01 12.92
N GLU A 85 7.14 -5.38 11.85
CA GLU A 85 5.69 -5.57 11.89
C GLU A 85 5.35 -6.96 12.47
N PRO A 86 4.64 -7.06 13.62
CA PRO A 86 4.17 -8.35 14.09
C PRO A 86 3.22 -8.97 13.06
N PRO A 87 3.24 -10.30 12.85
CA PRO A 87 2.24 -10.95 12.00
C PRO A 87 0.87 -10.60 12.57
N GLN A 88 0.11 -9.78 11.84
CA GLN A 88 -1.25 -9.46 12.22
C GLN A 88 -2.00 -10.78 12.23
N GLY A 89 -2.43 -11.19 13.43
CA GLY A 89 -3.19 -12.40 13.63
C GLY A 89 -4.33 -12.43 12.62
N ASP A 90 -4.44 -13.56 11.93
CA ASP A 90 -5.50 -13.87 10.99
C ASP A 90 -6.83 -13.46 11.64
N SER A 91 -7.36 -12.31 11.23
CA SER A 91 -8.77 -12.04 11.44
C SER A 91 -9.48 -12.98 10.49
N GLU A 92 -9.80 -14.17 10.99
CA GLU A 92 -10.63 -15.14 10.30
C GLU A 92 -11.84 -14.39 9.74
N PRO A 93 -12.05 -14.42 8.42
CA PRO A 93 -13.26 -13.85 7.90
C PRO A 93 -14.39 -14.80 8.32
N GLU A 94 -15.15 -14.43 9.35
CA GLU A 94 -16.49 -14.96 9.61
C GLU A 94 -17.37 -14.64 8.39
N HIS A 95 -17.21 -15.45 7.33
CA HIS A 95 -18.19 -15.54 6.27
C HIS A 95 -19.39 -16.27 6.84
N GLY A 96 -20.32 -15.49 7.38
CA GLY A 96 -21.71 -15.87 7.53
C GLY A 96 -22.25 -16.31 6.17
N ALA A 97 -22.27 -17.62 5.95
CA ALA A 97 -22.82 -18.24 4.76
C ALA A 97 -23.59 -19.51 5.15
N ASN A 98 -24.85 -19.33 5.53
CA ASN A 98 -25.92 -20.23 5.09
C ASN A 98 -27.23 -19.44 5.12
N ALA A 99 -27.45 -18.62 4.08
CA ALA A 99 -28.20 -18.98 2.88
C ALA A 99 -29.66 -19.34 3.20
N CYS A 100 -30.55 -18.39 2.88
CA CYS A 100 -31.99 -18.52 2.96
C CYS A 100 -32.47 -19.73 2.14
N GLU A 101 -33.02 -20.76 2.80
CA GLU A 101 -33.85 -21.75 2.11
C GLU A 101 -35.28 -21.20 1.99
N ILE A 102 -35.56 -20.51 0.89
CA ILE A 102 -36.92 -20.37 0.39
C ILE A 102 -37.16 -21.59 -0.50
N ARG A 103 -37.84 -22.63 0.03
CA ARG A 103 -38.47 -23.63 -0.84
C ARG A 103 -39.97 -23.38 -0.90
N THR A 104 -40.33 -22.99 -2.11
CA THR A 104 -41.60 -22.84 -2.81
C THR A 104 -42.65 -23.90 -2.50
N ALA A 105 -43.90 -23.46 -2.59
CA ALA A 105 -45.12 -24.24 -2.51
C ALA A 105 -45.19 -25.41 -3.51
N SER A 106 -45.84 -26.49 -3.08
CA SER A 106 -46.56 -27.41 -3.97
C SER A 106 -48.00 -27.49 -3.49
N ALA A 107 -48.91 -27.20 -4.42
CA ALA A 107 -50.33 -27.47 -4.36
C ALA A 107 -50.62 -28.96 -4.63
N GLU A 108 -51.92 -29.29 -4.59
CA GLU A 108 -52.59 -30.55 -5.01
C GLU A 108 -52.68 -31.61 -3.88
N ASP A 109 -53.83 -32.16 -3.47
CA ASP A 109 -55.26 -32.13 -3.86
C ASP A 109 -56.09 -32.36 -2.57
#